data_AF-X0V755-F1
#
_entry.id   AF-X0V755-F1
#
_cell.length_a   1.000
_cell.length_b   1.000
_cell.length_c   1.000
_cell.angle_alpha   90.00
_cell.angle_beta   90.00
_cell.angle_gamma   90.00
#
_symmetry.space_group_name_H-M   'P 1'
#
loop_
_entity.id
_entity.type
_entity.pdbx_description
1 polymer ?
#
loop_
_entity_poly.entity_id
_entity_poly.type
_entity_poly.pdbx_seq_one_letter_code
_entity_poly.pdbx_strand_id
1 'polypeptide(L)' 'MKKMTEENLKNAFAGESQAHMKYLAFADKAEKENFSNVARLFRANSFAEQVHATNH' A
#
# COMPACT_ATOMS: atom_id res chain seq x y z
N MET A 1 17.24 17.89 -9.82
CA MET A 1 17.07 17.10 -8.57
C MET A 1 18.41 16.43 -8.26
N LYS A 2 18.84 16.28 -7.00
CA LYS A 2 20.06 15.50 -6.69
C LYS A 2 19.79 14.02 -6.99
N LYS A 3 20.75 13.27 -7.57
CA LYS A 3 20.58 11.84 -7.93
C LYS A 3 20.02 11.00 -6.78
N MET A 4 20.52 11.21 -5.56
CA MET A 4 20.03 10.55 -4.35
C MET A 4 18.53 10.80 -4.08
N THR A 5 18.04 12.03 -4.31
CA THR A 5 16.63 12.36 -4.09
C THR A 5 15.74 11.65 -5.11
N GLU A 6 16.17 11.55 -6.37
CA GLU A 6 15.43 10.83 -7.41
C GLU A 6 15.38 9.32 -7.11
N GLU A 7 16.48 8.74 -6.68
CA GLU A 7 16.55 7.33 -6.28
C GLU A 7 15.68 7.05 -5.05
N ASN A 8 15.70 7.94 -4.06
CA ASN A 8 14.83 7.83 -2.88
C ASN A 8 13.35 7.88 -3.25
N LEU A 9 12.94 8.77 -4.16
CA LEU A 9 11.54 8.85 -4.64
C LEU A 9 11.13 7.57 -5.37
N LYS A 10 12.00 7.03 -6.23
CA LYS A 10 11.75 5.74 -6.91
C LYS A 10 11.60 4.59 -5.92
N ASN A 11 12.47 4.53 -4.90
CA ASN A 11 12.41 3.50 -3.88
C ASN A 11 11.15 3.62 -3.01
N ALA A 12 10.74 4.84 -2.65
CA ALA A 12 9.52 5.09 -1.90
C ALA A 12 8.28 4.68 -2.71
N PHE A 13 8.18 5.12 -3.97
CA PHE A 13 7.09 4.74 -4.88
C PHE A 13 6.95 3.21 -5.02
N ALA A 14 8.08 2.51 -5.19
CA ALA A 14 8.11 1.07 -5.28
C ALA A 14 7.67 0.39 -3.96
N GLY A 15 8.10 0.94 -2.82
CA GLY A 15 7.73 0.44 -1.49
C GLY A 15 6.24 0.58 -1.21
N GLU A 16 5.68 1.75 -1.47
CA GLU A 16 4.26 2.05 -1.27
C GLU A 16 3.37 1.25 -2.23
N SER A 17 3.79 1.08 -3.48
CA SER A 17 3.10 0.21 -4.45
C SER A 17 3.05 -1.25 -3.97
N GLN A 18 4.14 -1.76 -3.40
CA GLN A 18 4.18 -3.11 -2.82
C GLN A 18 3.31 -3.22 -1.56
N ALA A 19 3.29 -2.19 -0.72
CA ALA A 19 2.45 -2.14 0.48
C ALA A 19 0.96 -2.13 0.11
N HIS A 20 0.55 -1.32 -0.87
CA HIS A 20 -0.80 -1.31 -1.43
C HIS A 20 -1.27 -2.72 -1.80
N MET A 21 -0.48 -3.43 -2.62
CA MET A 21 -0.81 -4.77 -3.08
C MET A 21 -0.87 -5.79 -1.94
N LYS A 22 0.06 -5.69 -0.99
CA LYS A 22 0.12 -6.58 0.17
C LYS A 22 -1.12 -6.43 1.07
N TYR A 23 -1.50 -5.19 1.36
CA TYR A 23 -2.70 -4.93 2.17
C TYR A 23 -3.98 -5.33 1.46
N LEU A 24 -4.04 -5.20 0.13
CA LEU A 24 -5.18 -5.71 -0.64
C LEU A 24 -5.32 -7.25 -0.50
N ALA A 25 -4.20 -7.98 -0.64
CA ALA A 25 -4.18 -9.43 -0.45
C ALA A 25 -4.57 -9.85 0.98
N PHE A 26 -4.15 -9.08 2.00
CA PHE A 26 -4.54 -9.33 3.39
C PHE A 26 -6.01 -9.04 3.64
N ALA A 27 -6.58 -8.01 3.00
CA ALA A 27 -8.00 -7.75 3.07
C ALA A 27 -8.81 -8.93 2.51
N ASP A 28 -8.42 -9.45 1.36
CA ASP A 28 -9.09 -10.60 0.73
C ASP A 28 -9.00 -11.86 1.58
N LYS A 29 -7.85 -12.07 2.24
CA LYS A 29 -7.69 -13.19 3.18
C LYS A 29 -8.57 -13.03 4.41
N ALA A 30 -8.61 -11.83 5.02
CA ALA A 30 -9.44 -11.54 6.18
C ALA A 30 -10.94 -11.70 5.87
N GLU A 31 -11.38 -11.29 4.67
CA GLU A 31 -12.76 -11.50 4.21
C GLU A 31 -13.11 -12.99 4.13
N LYS A 32 -12.22 -13.81 3.53
CA LYS A 32 -12.39 -15.28 3.43
C LYS A 32 -12.44 -15.97 4.80
N GLU A 33 -11.82 -15.38 5.81
CA GLU A 33 -11.80 -15.89 7.18
C GLU A 33 -12.91 -15.30 8.07
N ASN A 34 -13.85 -14.55 7.49
CA ASN A 34 -14.97 -13.89 8.17
C ASN A 34 -14.56 -12.80 9.19
N PHE A 35 -13.39 -12.19 9.02
CA PHE A 35 -12.94 -11.03 9.81
C PHE A 35 -13.26 -9.71 9.10
N SER A 36 -14.54 -9.38 8.97
CA SER A 36 -15.03 -8.24 8.18
C SER A 36 -14.42 -6.88 8.58
N ASN A 37 -14.27 -6.61 9.87
CA ASN A 37 -13.65 -5.37 10.35
C ASN A 37 -12.15 -5.28 10.01
N VAL A 38 -11.44 -6.41 10.05
CA VAL A 38 -10.02 -6.50 9.71
C VAL A 38 -9.83 -6.32 8.20
N ALA A 39 -10.69 -6.95 7.38
CA ALA A 39 -10.71 -6.76 5.95
C ALA A 39 -10.92 -5.28 5.59
N ARG A 40 -11.87 -4.60 6.24
CA ARG A 40 -12.11 -3.17 6.05
C ARG A 40 -10.89 -2.31 6.38
N LEU A 41 -10.20 -2.61 7.49
CA LEU A 41 -8.98 -1.89 7.87
C LEU A 41 -7.86 -2.08 6.83
N PHE A 42 -7.64 -3.31 6.36
CA PHE A 42 -6.64 -3.55 5.32
C PHE A 42 -6.97 -2.87 4.00
N ARG A 43 -8.25 -2.82 3.58
CA ARG A 43 -8.65 -2.05 2.39
C ARG A 43 -8.37 -0.56 2.56
N ALA A 44 -8.65 0.00 3.73
CA ALA A 44 -8.38 1.41 4.01
C ALA A 44 -6.87 1.73 3.95
N ASN A 45 -6.03 0.89 4.55
CA ASN A 45 -4.57 1.05 4.47
C ASN A 45 -4.05 0.86 3.05
N SER A 46 -4.55 -0.15 2.32
CA SER A 46 -4.21 -0.35 0.91
C SER A 46 -4.50 0.91 0.08
N PHE A 47 -5.66 1.54 0.28
CA PHE A 47 -6.00 2.80 -0.39
C PHE A 47 -5.08 3.95 0.01
N ALA A 48 -4.71 4.06 1.29
CA ALA A 48 -3.76 5.08 1.74
C ALA A 48 -2.40 4.96 1.04
N GLU A 49 -1.86 3.74 0.90
CA GLU A 49 -0.57 3.53 0.20
C GLU A 49 -0.65 3.82 -1.29
N GLN A 50 -1.81 3.60 -1.93
CA GLN A 50 -2.02 4.04 -3.31
C GLN A 50 -1.94 5.57 -3.44
N VAL A 51 -2.54 6.29 -2.49
CA VAL A 51 -2.49 7.76 -2.46
C VAL A 51 -1.06 8.25 -2.21
N HIS A 52 -0.31 7.63 -1.29
CA HIS A 52 1.09 7.96 -1.08
C HIS A 52 1.91 7.77 -2.36
N ALA A 53 1.79 6.59 -3.00
CA ALA A 53 2.54 6.27 -4.21
C ALA A 53 2.19 7.23 -5.36
N THR A 54 0.93 7.62 -5.50
CA THR A 54 0.51 8.54 -6.58
C THR A 54 1.04 9.96 -6.37
N ASN A 55 1.39 10.33 -5.13
CA ASN A 55 1.87 11.67 -4.78
C ASN A 55 3.40 11.79 -4.75
N HIS A 56 4.13 10.72 -5.06
CA HIS A 56 5.60 10.72 -5.22
C HIS A 56 6.03 11.07 -6.65
#